data_AF-A0A0F9K855-F1
#
_entry.id   AF-A0A0F9K855-F1
#
_cell.length_a   1.000
_cell.length_b   1.000
_cell.length_c   1.000
_cell.angle_alpha   90.00
_cell.angle_beta   90.00
_cell.angle_gamma   90.00
#
_symmetry.space_group_name_H-M   'P 1'
#
loop_
_entity.id
_entity.type
_entity.pdbx_description
1 polymer ?
#
loop_
_entity_poly.entity_id
_entity_poly.type
_entity_poly.pdbx_seq_one_letter_code
_entity_poly.pdbx_strand_id
1 'polypeptide(L)'
;KGMTIEDRRIYIIEGLVNIGPKKAMLLIEKFETPYNVLKAIKKTNITFTRTGNPKGIEGPLEGLTGFGWKFVQKNKEILFSK
;
A
#
# COMPACT_ATOMS: atom_id res chain seq x y z
N LYS A 1 -27.18 -5.83 -10.50
CA LYS A 1 -26.70 -4.88 -9.47
C LYS A 1 -25.32 -4.41 -9.88
N GLY A 2 -25.08 -3.11 -9.95
CA GLY A 2 -23.77 -2.54 -10.27
C GLY A 2 -22.89 -2.42 -9.02
N MET A 3 -21.58 -2.27 -9.24
CA MET A 3 -20.58 -2.08 -8.19
C MET A 3 -20.76 -0.70 -7.53
N THR A 4 -20.76 -0.65 -6.19
CA THR A 4 -20.88 0.60 -5.43
C THR A 4 -19.63 1.48 -5.59
N ILE A 5 -19.68 2.75 -5.17
CA ILE A 5 -18.49 3.63 -5.22
C ILE A 5 -17.37 3.04 -4.36
N GLU A 6 -17.69 2.48 -3.20
CA GLU A 6 -16.73 1.87 -2.29
C GLU A 6 -16.10 0.62 -2.90
N ASP A 7 -16.91 -0.29 -3.45
CA ASP A 7 -16.42 -1.48 -4.13
C ASP A 7 -15.46 -1.12 -5.28
N ARG A 8 -15.75 -0.05 -6.04
CA ARG A 8 -14.86 0.44 -7.10
C ARG A 8 -13.53 0.93 -6.55
N ARG A 9 -13.53 1.62 -5.41
CA ARG A 9 -12.29 2.08 -4.75
C ARG A 9 -11.46 0.91 -4.28
N ILE A 10 -12.09 -0.09 -3.66
CA ILE A 10 -11.44 -1.31 -3.21
C ILE A 10 -10.86 -2.05 -4.41
N TYR A 11 -11.63 -2.22 -5.48
CA TYR A 11 -11.21 -2.92 -6.70
C TYR A 11 -9.98 -2.28 -7.36
N ILE A 12 -9.88 -0.94 -7.39
CA ILE A 12 -8.67 -0.25 -7.88
C ILE A 12 -7.45 -0.63 -7.02
N ILE A 13 -7.61 -0.66 -5.70
CA ILE A 13 -6.53 -0.98 -4.76
C ILE A 13 -6.16 -2.47 -4.82
N GLU A 14 -7.08 -3.36 -5.18
CA GLU A 14 -6.79 -4.77 -5.42
C GLU A 14 -5.78 -5.02 -6.55
N GLY A 15 -5.63 -4.06 -7.48
CA GLY A 15 -4.63 -4.13 -8.54
C GLY A 15 -3.18 -3.97 -8.08
N LEU A 16 -2.94 -3.63 -6.81
CA LEU A 16 -1.59 -3.52 -6.25
C LEU A 16 -0.93 -4.90 -6.06
N VAL A 17 0.40 -4.92 -6.05
CA VAL A 17 1.13 -6.19 -5.87
C VAL A 17 0.99 -6.70 -4.45
N ASN A 18 0.74 -8.02 -4.34
CA ASN A 18 0.61 -8.76 -3.08
C ASN A 18 -0.53 -8.28 -2.16
N ILE A 19 -1.63 -7.86 -2.77
CA ILE A 19 -2.83 -7.45 -2.06
C ILE A 19 -4.03 -8.32 -2.47
N GLY A 20 -5.01 -8.42 -1.59
CA GLY A 20 -6.31 -9.02 -1.89
C GLY A 20 -7.42 -8.22 -1.19
N PRO A 21 -8.69 -8.62 -1.34
CA PRO A 21 -9.85 -7.80 -0.97
C PRO A 21 -9.82 -7.28 0.47
N LYS A 22 -9.46 -8.13 1.43
CA LYS A 22 -9.38 -7.74 2.85
C LYS A 22 -8.36 -6.63 3.12
N LYS A 23 -7.19 -6.70 2.45
CA LYS A 23 -6.15 -5.70 2.60
C LYS A 23 -6.50 -4.41 1.85
N ALA A 24 -7.11 -4.53 0.68
CA ALA A 24 -7.56 -3.39 -0.11
C ALA A 24 -8.65 -2.59 0.63
N MET A 25 -9.62 -3.29 1.21
CA MET A 25 -10.63 -2.71 2.10
C MET A 25 -9.98 -1.99 3.29
N LEU A 26 -9.05 -2.62 4.01
CA LEU A 26 -8.36 -1.98 5.13
C LEU A 26 -7.63 -0.69 4.72
N LEU A 27 -7.02 -0.65 3.53
CA LEU A 27 -6.39 0.57 3.02
C LEU A 27 -7.43 1.65 2.67
N ILE A 28 -8.57 1.29 2.09
CA ILE A 28 -9.65 2.24 1.79
C ILE A 28 -10.33 2.74 3.06
N GLU A 29 -10.56 1.90 4.07
CA GLU A 29 -11.06 2.31 5.38
C GLU A 29 -10.10 3.29 6.06
N LYS A 30 -8.79 3.06 5.95
CA LYS A 30 -7.77 3.89 6.61
C LYS A 30 -7.48 5.20 5.88
N PHE A 31 -7.47 5.18 4.54
CA PHE A 31 -7.01 6.31 3.71
C PHE A 31 -8.12 6.93 2.85
N GLU A 32 -9.34 6.39 2.91
CA GLU A 32 -10.60 6.84 2.29
C GLU A 32 -10.68 6.74 0.76
N THR A 33 -9.57 7.04 0.07
CA THR A 33 -9.54 7.14 -1.40
C THR A 33 -8.34 6.42 -1.99
N PRO A 34 -8.45 5.89 -3.22
CA PRO A 34 -7.31 5.27 -3.90
C PRO A 34 -6.11 6.22 -4.02
N TYR A 35 -6.36 7.50 -4.31
CA TYR A 35 -5.30 8.51 -4.36
C TYR A 35 -4.51 8.61 -3.05
N ASN A 36 -5.21 8.64 -1.91
CA ASN A 36 -4.55 8.70 -0.60
C ASN A 36 -3.78 7.43 -0.28
N VAL A 37 -4.25 6.25 -0.72
CA VAL A 37 -3.48 4.99 -0.61
C VAL A 37 -2.18 5.07 -1.41
N LEU A 38 -2.23 5.53 -2.67
CA LEU A 38 -1.02 5.69 -3.49
C LEU A 38 -0.05 6.71 -2.87
N LYS A 39 -0.59 7.81 -2.32
CA LYS A 39 0.19 8.81 -1.59
C LYS A 39 0.83 8.23 -0.32
N ALA A 40 0.12 7.39 0.42
CA ALA A 40 0.63 6.69 1.60
C ALA A 40 1.77 5.74 1.22
N ILE A 41 1.62 4.96 0.15
CA ILE A 41 2.70 4.10 -0.39
C ILE A 41 3.91 4.96 -0.76
N LYS A 42 3.71 6.05 -1.52
CA LYS A 42 4.80 6.95 -1.93
C LYS A 42 5.58 7.52 -0.73
N LYS A 43 4.87 7.94 0.31
CA LYS A 43 5.43 8.58 1.51
C LYS A 43 5.98 7.60 2.55
N THR A 44 5.72 6.30 2.42
CA THR A 44 6.27 5.29 3.34
C THR A 44 7.70 4.94 2.93
N ASN A 45 8.67 5.10 3.82
CA ASN A 45 10.06 4.78 3.57
C ASN A 45 10.38 3.35 4.01
N ILE A 46 11.36 2.73 3.37
CA ILE A 46 11.90 1.43 3.80
C ILE A 46 13.09 1.75 4.71
N THR A 47 13.11 1.15 5.90
CA THR A 47 14.24 1.26 6.83
C THR A 47 15.18 0.08 6.64
N PHE A 48 16.46 0.29 6.90
CA PHE A 48 17.52 -0.69 6.64
C PHE A 48 18.32 -0.98 7.91
N THR A 49 18.88 -2.18 8.01
CA THR A 49 19.88 -2.53 9.04
C THR A 49 21.18 -1.77 8.77
N ARG A 50 22.11 -1.77 9.75
CA ARG A 50 23.46 -1.23 9.57
C ARG A 50 24.20 -1.82 8.36
N THR A 51 23.90 -3.05 7.98
CA THR A 51 24.52 -3.76 6.83
C THR A 51 23.77 -3.55 5.51
N GLY A 52 22.73 -2.69 5.49
CA GLY A 52 21.97 -2.37 4.28
C GLY A 52 20.84 -3.34 3.94
N ASN A 53 20.46 -4.26 4.83
CA ASN A 53 19.33 -5.16 4.58
C ASN A 53 18.01 -4.46 4.94
N PRO A 54 16.94 -4.54 4.11
CA PRO A 54 15.63 -4.01 4.48
C PRO A 54 15.14 -4.62 5.80
N LYS A 55 14.84 -3.78 6.78
CA LYS A 55 14.42 -4.17 8.13
C LYS A 55 12.93 -3.95 8.33
N GLY A 56 12.40 -2.83 7.87
CA GLY A 56 11.03 -2.42 8.16
C GLY A 56 10.59 -1.25 7.29
N ILE A 57 9.58 -0.55 7.77
CA ILE A 57 9.04 0.63 7.12
C ILE A 57 8.79 1.72 8.16
N GLU A 58 8.79 2.97 7.70
CA GLU A 58 8.47 4.15 8.49
C GLU A 58 7.54 5.05 7.68
N GLY A 59 6.53 5.63 8.34
CA GLY A 59 5.58 6.56 7.72
C GLY A 59 4.15 6.01 7.65
N PRO A 60 3.32 6.45 6.68
CA PRO A 60 1.86 6.26 6.75
C PRO A 60 1.36 4.80 6.83
N LEU A 61 2.10 3.84 6.29
CA LEU A 61 1.74 2.42 6.37
C LEU A 61 2.33 1.70 7.60
N GLU A 62 3.13 2.39 8.42
CA GLU A 62 3.71 1.82 9.62
C GLU A 62 2.63 1.36 10.61
N GLY A 63 2.85 0.19 11.21
CA GLY A 63 1.89 -0.43 12.14
C GLY A 63 0.69 -1.10 11.49
N LEU A 64 0.47 -0.96 10.17
CA LEU A 64 -0.60 -1.70 9.47
C LEU A 64 -0.17 -3.14 9.19
N THR A 65 -0.89 -4.09 9.79
CA THR A 65 -0.63 -5.52 9.62
C THR A 65 -0.76 -5.94 8.15
N GLY A 66 0.25 -6.66 7.66
CA GLY A 66 0.25 -7.21 6.30
C GLY A 66 0.88 -6.31 5.23
N PHE A 67 1.43 -5.15 5.60
CA PHE A 67 2.11 -4.21 4.71
C PHE A 67 3.57 -3.98 5.16
N GLY A 68 4.47 -4.90 4.77
CA GLY A 68 5.90 -4.80 5.08
C GLY A 68 6.72 -4.12 3.97
N TRP A 69 8.04 -4.05 4.17
CA TRP A 69 8.97 -3.42 3.21
C TRP A 69 8.86 -3.99 1.79
N LYS A 70 8.64 -5.31 1.64
CA LYS A 70 8.45 -5.95 0.32
C LYS A 70 7.22 -5.41 -0.42
N PHE A 71 6.13 -5.15 0.31
CA PHE A 71 4.92 -4.58 -0.27
C PHE A 71 5.19 -3.15 -0.76
N VAL A 72 5.84 -2.33 0.08
CA VAL A 72 6.17 -0.95 -0.26
C VAL A 72 7.13 -0.89 -1.44
N GLN A 73 8.18 -1.69 -1.46
CA GLN A 73 9.17 -1.73 -2.54
C GLN A 73 8.53 -2.05 -3.89
N LYS A 74 7.85 -3.19 -4.00
CA LYS A 74 7.28 -3.65 -5.28
C LYS A 74 6.26 -2.68 -5.84
N ASN A 75 5.41 -2.13 -4.98
CA ASN A 75 4.40 -1.17 -5.42
C ASN A 75 5.03 0.18 -5.78
N LYS A 76 6.05 0.65 -5.05
CA LYS A 76 6.78 1.87 -5.45
C LYS A 76 7.46 1.71 -6.79
N GLU A 77 8.05 0.55 -7.05
CA GLU A 77 8.70 0.24 -8.33
C GLU A 77 7.69 0.35 -9.48
N ILE A 78 6.55 -0.34 -9.40
CA ILE A 78 5.56 -0.32 -10.50
C ILE A 78 4.86 1.04 -10.65
N LEU A 79 4.59 1.73 -9.54
CA LEU A 79 3.80 2.98 -9.57
C LEU A 79 4.64 4.23 -9.86
N PHE A 80 5.92 4.23 -9.49
CA PHE A 80 6.74 5.45 -9.46
C PHE A 80 8.15 5.29 -10.02
N SER A 81 8.55 4.11 -10.53
CA SER A 81 9.75 4.04 -11.37
C SER A 81 9.52 4.82 -12.67
N LYS A 82 10.59 5.45 -13.17
CA LYS A 82 10.59 6.17 -14.45
C LYS A 82 11.06 5.24 -15.56
#